data_AF-M7PPF9-F1
#
_entry.id   AF-M7PPF9-F1
#
_cell.length_a   1.000
_cell.length_b   1.000
_cell.length_c   1.000
_cell.angle_alpha   90.00
_cell.angle_beta   90.00
_cell.angle_gamma   90.00
#
_symmetry.space_group_name_H-M   'P 1'
#
loop_
_entity.id
_entity.type
_entity.pdbx_description
1 polymer ?
#
loop_
_entity_poly.entity_id
_entity_poly.type
_entity_poly.pdbx_seq_one_letter_code
_entity_poly.pdbx_strand_id
1 'polypeptide(L)'
;MSPEQSREFTRQLEAAALLLLELVIFRKPDDLARRFGLPIPVVRYWWRNTDQETRPVDQAKLSPREVKQIRKATQTLENWEKVKRYRPACGAKLPGGRQCKRSVAIRSPEGWSQGALADRCRMHGGLARRVMRRNEAEDPESSD
;
A
#
# COMPACT_ATOMS: atom_id res chain seq x y z
N MET A 1 -2.94 12.31 6.97
CA MET A 1 -3.46 11.09 6.34
C MET A 1 -4.12 10.26 7.41
N SER A 2 -5.43 10.04 7.33
CA SER A 2 -6.18 9.12 8.20
C SER A 2 -5.90 7.65 7.80
N PRO A 3 -6.30 6.66 8.63
CA PRO A 3 -6.15 5.25 8.30
C PRO A 3 -6.89 4.85 7.00
N GLU A 4 -8.08 5.40 6.77
CA GLU A 4 -8.83 5.23 5.52
C GLU A 4 -8.10 5.79 4.32
N GLN A 5 -7.56 7.01 4.44
CA GLN A 5 -6.74 7.61 3.39
C GLN A 5 -5.48 6.78 3.11
N SER A 6 -4.88 6.17 4.14
CA SER A 6 -3.75 5.27 3.94
C SER A 6 -4.15 3.99 3.22
N ARG A 7 -5.32 3.40 3.50
CA ARG A 7 -5.83 2.22 2.81
C ARG A 7 -6.07 2.52 1.33
N GLU A 8 -6.77 3.62 1.06
CA GLU A 8 -7.03 4.07 -0.31
C GLU A 8 -5.74 4.36 -1.07
N PHE A 9 -4.80 5.07 -0.45
CA PHE A 9 -3.50 5.32 -1.06
C PHE A 9 -2.75 4.03 -1.37
N THR A 10 -2.86 3.01 -0.51
CA THR A 10 -2.21 1.70 -0.75
C THR A 10 -2.83 0.95 -1.91
N ARG A 11 -4.16 0.98 -2.03
CA ARG A 11 -4.89 0.45 -3.19
C ARG A 11 -4.47 1.14 -4.49
N GLN A 12 -4.25 2.46 -4.45
CA GLN A 12 -3.76 3.20 -5.61
C GLN A 12 -2.34 2.81 -5.99
N LEU A 13 -1.45 2.59 -5.01
CA LEU A 13 -0.10 2.06 -5.26
C LEU A 13 -0.15 0.66 -5.88
N GLU A 14 -1.00 -0.22 -5.36
CA GLU A 14 -1.20 -1.58 -5.88
C GLU A 14 -1.67 -1.54 -7.33
N ALA A 15 -2.76 -0.83 -7.62
CA ALA A 15 -3.30 -0.71 -8.99
C ALA A 15 -2.27 -0.10 -9.97
N ALA A 16 -1.51 0.90 -9.54
CA ALA A 16 -0.46 1.49 -10.36
C ALA A 16 0.69 0.51 -10.63
N ALA A 17 1.13 -0.25 -9.62
CA ALA A 17 2.18 -1.25 -9.79
C ALA A 17 1.73 -2.38 -10.72
N LEU A 18 0.52 -2.91 -10.54
CA LEU A 18 -0.03 -3.98 -11.37
C LEU A 18 -0.17 -3.54 -12.83
N LEU A 19 -0.69 -2.34 -13.09
CA LEU A 19 -0.78 -1.81 -14.46
C LEU A 19 0.60 -1.77 -15.16
N LEU A 20 1.63 -1.30 -14.47
CA LEU A 20 2.97 -1.20 -15.07
C LEU A 20 3.64 -2.56 -15.29
N LEU A 21 3.28 -3.58 -14.50
CA LEU A 21 3.73 -4.97 -14.68
C LEU A 21 2.98 -5.66 -15.81
N GLU A 22 1.65 -5.52 -15.85
CA GLU A 22 0.78 -6.05 -16.91
C GLU A 22 1.25 -5.55 -18.28
N LEU A 23 1.55 -4.24 -18.40
CA LEU A 23 2.01 -3.64 -19.66
C LEU A 23 3.49 -3.90 -19.96
N VAL A 24 4.20 -4.65 -19.10
CA VAL A 24 5.63 -4.98 -19.24
C VAL A 24 6.51 -3.71 -19.34
N ILE A 25 6.08 -2.60 -18.72
CA ILE A 25 6.93 -1.42 -18.54
C ILE A 25 8.08 -1.76 -17.60
N PHE A 26 7.80 -2.60 -16.60
CA PHE A 26 8.80 -3.28 -15.79
C PHE A 26 8.64 -4.79 -15.96
N ARG A 27 9.73 -5.50 -16.27
CA ARG A 27 9.70 -6.95 -16.52
C ARG A 27 9.52 -7.80 -15.27
N LYS A 28 9.98 -7.30 -14.12
CA LYS A 28 9.94 -8.03 -12.85
C LYS A 28 9.37 -7.13 -11.75
N PRO A 29 8.56 -7.70 -10.83
CA PRO A 29 8.05 -6.96 -9.67
C PRO A 29 9.17 -6.36 -8.81
N ASP A 30 10.31 -7.05 -8.71
CA ASP A 30 11.49 -6.58 -7.99
C ASP A 30 12.10 -5.29 -8.58
N ASP A 31 12.15 -5.19 -9.90
CA ASP A 31 12.74 -4.03 -10.58
C ASP A 31 11.86 -2.79 -10.37
N LEU A 32 10.54 -2.96 -10.49
CA LEU A 32 9.57 -1.93 -10.15
C LEU A 32 9.69 -1.52 -8.68
N ALA A 33 9.73 -2.49 -7.77
CA ALA A 33 9.81 -2.23 -6.33
C ALA A 33 11.08 -1.42 -5.97
N ARG A 34 12.23 -1.80 -6.53
CA ARG A 34 13.50 -1.07 -6.35
C ARG A 34 13.44 0.33 -6.94
N ARG A 35 12.86 0.49 -8.13
CA ARG A 35 12.74 1.79 -8.81
C ARG A 35 11.98 2.81 -7.97
N PHE A 36 10.87 2.41 -7.35
CA PHE A 36 10.01 3.32 -6.58
C PHE A 36 10.21 3.23 -5.06
N GLY A 37 11.15 2.39 -4.60
CA GLY A 37 11.41 2.18 -3.18
C GLY A 37 10.21 1.62 -2.41
N LEU A 38 9.46 0.72 -3.05
CA LEU A 38 8.41 -0.11 -2.43
C LEU A 38 9.03 -1.36 -1.81
N PRO A 39 8.42 -1.97 -0.78
CA PRO A 39 8.90 -3.24 -0.27
C PRO A 39 8.71 -4.36 -1.31
N ILE A 40 9.80 -5.04 -1.67
CA ILE A 40 9.77 -6.16 -2.63
C ILE A 40 8.73 -7.23 -2.24
N PRO A 41 8.61 -7.67 -0.97
CA PRO A 41 7.62 -8.69 -0.61
C PRO A 41 6.17 -8.26 -0.89
N VAL A 42 5.86 -6.97 -0.77
CA VAL A 42 4.53 -6.42 -1.05
C VAL A 42 4.24 -6.49 -2.55
N VAL A 43 5.13 -5.96 -3.38
CA VAL A 43 4.91 -5.94 -4.84
C VAL A 43 4.84 -7.36 -5.40
N ARG A 44 5.69 -8.27 -4.90
CA ARG A 44 5.59 -9.70 -5.23
C ARG A 44 4.27 -10.32 -4.80
N TYR A 45 3.74 -9.95 -3.63
CA TYR A 45 2.45 -10.45 -3.15
C TYR A 45 1.31 -9.96 -4.03
N TRP A 46 1.27 -8.66 -4.35
CA TRP A 46 0.27 -8.11 -5.29
C TRP A 46 0.29 -8.84 -6.63
N TRP A 47 1.48 -8.99 -7.23
CA TRP A 47 1.63 -9.67 -8.51
C TRP A 47 1.23 -11.15 -8.44
N ARG A 48 1.55 -11.85 -7.35
CA ARG A 48 1.15 -13.26 -7.18
C ARG A 48 -0.35 -13.49 -7.03
N ASN A 49 -1.12 -12.45 -6.70
CA ASN A 49 -2.57 -12.52 -6.55
C ASN A 49 -3.33 -12.11 -7.82
N THR A 50 -2.64 -11.93 -8.95
CA THR A 50 -3.26 -11.81 -10.27
C THR A 50 -3.11 -13.12 -11.05
N ASP A 51 -3.73 -13.18 -12.23
CA ASP A 51 -3.50 -14.22 -13.24
C ASP A 51 -2.08 -14.16 -13.85
N GLN A 52 -1.33 -13.08 -13.57
CA GLN A 52 -0.03 -12.76 -14.14
C GLN A 52 -0.04 -12.67 -15.67
N GLU A 53 -1.21 -12.38 -16.26
CA GLU A 53 -1.32 -12.10 -17.68
C GLU A 53 -0.60 -10.79 -18.00
N THR A 54 0.16 -10.80 -19.09
CA THR A 54 0.92 -9.62 -19.53
C THR A 54 0.51 -9.24 -20.94
N ARG A 55 0.39 -7.93 -21.17
CA ARG A 55 0.10 -7.31 -22.46
C ARG A 55 1.25 -6.36 -22.82
N PRO A 56 2.36 -6.88 -23.38
CA PRO A 56 3.48 -6.04 -23.80
C PRO A 56 3.01 -4.96 -24.77
N VAL A 57 3.30 -3.70 -24.45
CA VAL A 57 2.93 -2.57 -25.30
C VAL A 57 4.09 -2.13 -26.18
N ASP A 58 3.80 -1.89 -27.46
CA ASP A 58 4.72 -1.16 -28.34
C ASP A 58 4.62 0.33 -28.03
N GLN A 59 5.69 0.89 -27.46
CA GLN A 59 5.71 2.30 -27.03
C GLN A 59 5.44 3.29 -28.15
N ALA A 60 5.79 2.94 -29.40
CA ALA A 60 5.55 3.79 -30.56
C ALA A 60 4.07 3.83 -30.98
N LYS A 61 3.26 2.85 -30.53
CA LYS A 61 1.85 2.67 -30.93
C LYS A 61 0.86 2.86 -29.78
N LEU A 62 1.33 3.35 -28.63
CA LEU A 62 0.48 3.60 -27.47
C LEU A 62 -0.61 4.62 -27.80
N SER A 63 -1.86 4.29 -27.45
CA SER A 63 -2.95 5.26 -27.54
C SER A 63 -2.74 6.40 -26.54
N PRO A 64 -3.25 7.62 -26.81
CA PRO A 64 -3.16 8.73 -25.86
C PRO A 64 -3.74 8.39 -24.46
N ARG A 65 -4.75 7.52 -24.42
CA ARG A 65 -5.35 7.01 -23.17
C ARG A 65 -4.35 6.17 -22.38
N GLU A 66 -3.67 5.23 -23.03
CA GLU A 66 -2.68 4.36 -22.37
C GLU A 66 -1.47 5.16 -21.90
N VAL A 67 -0.97 6.10 -22.71
CA VAL A 67 0.12 7.01 -22.29
C VAL A 67 -0.27 7.76 -21.02
N LYS A 68 -1.50 8.28 -20.95
CA LYS A 68 -2.01 8.97 -19.76
C LYS A 68 -2.11 8.04 -18.54
N GLN A 69 -2.58 6.81 -18.74
CA GLN A 69 -2.68 5.82 -17.66
C GLN A 69 -1.29 5.43 -17.12
N ILE A 70 -0.34 5.11 -18.00
CA ILE A 70 1.05 4.80 -17.63
C ILE A 70 1.67 5.97 -16.86
N ARG A 71 1.55 7.20 -17.37
CA ARG A 71 2.06 8.39 -16.70
C ARG A 71 1.47 8.57 -15.30
N LYS A 72 0.15 8.40 -15.17
CA LYS A 72 -0.54 8.50 -13.88
C LYS A 72 -0.06 7.42 -12.90
N ALA A 73 0.09 6.19 -13.36
CA ALA A 73 0.59 5.10 -12.52
C ALA A 73 2.02 5.37 -12.03
N THR A 74 2.93 5.76 -12.93
CA THR A 74 4.29 6.17 -12.57
C THR A 74 4.28 7.28 -11.53
N GLN A 75 3.48 8.33 -11.73
CA GLN A 75 3.38 9.44 -10.77
C GLN A 75 2.83 9.01 -9.41
N THR A 76 1.85 8.10 -9.38
CA THR A 76 1.32 7.53 -8.13
C THR A 76 2.42 6.80 -7.36
N LEU A 77 3.26 6.02 -8.04
CA LEU A 77 4.38 5.32 -7.41
C LEU A 77 5.50 6.28 -6.96
N GLU A 78 5.81 7.32 -7.73
CA GLU A 78 6.78 8.37 -7.34
C GLU A 78 6.32 9.13 -6.08
N ASN A 79 5.01 9.37 -5.96
CA ASN A 79 4.43 10.01 -4.78
C ASN A 79 4.66 9.21 -3.48
N TRP A 80 4.99 7.91 -3.56
CA TRP A 80 5.34 7.12 -2.38
C TRP A 80 6.54 7.68 -1.62
N GLU A 81 7.57 8.14 -2.34
CA GLU A 81 8.77 8.71 -1.71
C GLU A 81 8.44 9.97 -0.90
N LYS A 82 7.55 10.81 -1.43
CA LYS A 82 7.03 11.99 -0.72
C LYS A 82 6.27 11.58 0.55
N VAL A 83 5.40 10.57 0.46
CA VAL A 83 4.67 10.06 1.63
C VAL A 83 5.61 9.47 2.68
N LYS A 84 6.68 8.75 2.28
CA LYS A 84 7.71 8.25 3.21
C LYS A 84 8.45 9.39 3.91
N ARG A 85 8.71 10.52 3.26
CA ARG A 85 9.41 11.65 3.89
C ARG A 85 8.49 12.47 4.79
N TYR A 86 7.30 12.80 4.30
CA TYR A 86 6.37 13.73 4.95
C TYR A 86 5.16 13.02 5.54
N ARG A 87 5.42 12.00 6.37
CA ARG A 87 4.37 11.26 7.08
C ARG A 87 3.67 12.15 8.11
N PRO A 88 2.34 12.02 8.29
CA PRO A 88 1.61 12.79 9.30
C PRO A 88 2.11 12.50 10.72
N ALA A 89 1.86 13.44 11.63
CA ALA A 89 2.17 13.27 13.04
C ALA A 89 1.29 12.19 13.69
N CYS A 90 1.85 11.54 14.71
CA CYS A 90 1.21 10.47 15.47
C CYS A 90 -0.05 10.93 16.18
N GLY A 91 -0.06 12.12 16.77
CA GLY A 91 -1.23 12.68 17.45
C GLY A 91 -1.69 11.94 18.72
N ALA A 92 -0.92 10.98 19.26
CA ALA A 92 -1.24 10.33 20.53
C ALA A 92 -1.18 11.35 21.68
N LYS A 93 -2.13 11.28 22.62
CA LYS A 93 -2.13 12.14 23.81
C LYS A 93 -1.04 11.68 24.78
N LEU A 94 -0.16 12.60 25.19
CA LEU A 94 0.91 12.36 26.15
C LEU A 94 0.43 12.72 27.57
N PRO A 95 1.08 12.19 28.63
CA PRO A 95 0.91 12.70 29.98
C PRO A 95 1.18 14.21 30.01
N GLY A 96 0.18 14.99 30.43
CA GLY A 96 0.19 16.46 30.34
C GLY A 96 -0.54 17.05 29.12
N GLY A 97 -1.37 16.27 28.42
CA GLY A 97 -2.34 16.78 27.43
C GLY A 97 -1.78 17.14 26.05
N ARG A 98 -0.46 17.23 25.88
CA ARG A 98 0.20 17.47 24.59
C ARG A 98 0.03 16.30 23.61
N GLN A 99 0.08 16.58 22.31
CA GLN A 99 0.05 15.54 21.27
C GLN A 99 1.46 15.13 20.82
N CYS A 100 1.64 13.85 20.53
CA CYS A 100 2.88 13.33 19.97
C CYS A 100 3.12 13.84 18.55
N LYS A 101 4.27 14.51 18.35
CA LYS A 101 4.70 15.07 17.06
C LYS A 101 5.48 14.10 16.18
N ARG A 102 5.85 12.90 16.68
CA ARG A 102 6.59 11.91 15.88
C ARG A 102 5.74 11.45 14.70
N SER A 103 6.35 11.22 13.54
CA SER A 103 5.64 10.69 12.39
C SER A 103 5.03 9.31 12.67
N VAL A 104 3.87 9.04 12.06
CA VAL A 104 3.31 7.69 12.02
C VAL A 104 4.30 6.70 11.42
N ALA A 105 4.20 5.43 11.85
CA ALA A 105 5.05 4.37 11.34
C ALA A 105 4.63 3.95 9.91
N ILE A 106 5.59 3.50 9.11
CA ILE A 106 5.29 2.68 7.93
C ILE A 106 5.09 1.25 8.42
N ARG A 107 4.03 0.58 7.97
CA ARG A 107 3.76 -0.82 8.34
C ARG A 107 4.76 -1.75 7.65
N SER A 108 5.03 -2.89 8.30
CA SER A 108 5.74 -3.99 7.65
C SER A 108 4.91 -4.53 6.48
N PRO A 109 5.53 -5.21 5.49
CA PRO A 109 4.83 -5.76 4.33
C PRO A 109 3.51 -6.47 4.63
N GLU A 110 3.47 -7.26 5.71
CA GLU A 110 2.32 -8.06 6.13
C GLU A 110 1.13 -7.19 6.56
N GLY A 111 1.38 -5.94 6.96
CA GLY A 111 0.36 -4.99 7.41
C GLY A 111 -0.22 -4.11 6.31
N TRP A 112 0.27 -4.18 5.07
CA TRP A 112 -0.14 -3.26 4.00
C TRP A 112 -1.60 -3.45 3.56
N SER A 113 -2.22 -4.59 3.84
CA SER A 113 -3.68 -4.78 3.69
C SER A 113 -4.49 -3.80 4.56
N GLN A 114 -3.91 -3.30 5.64
CA GLN A 114 -4.49 -2.26 6.51
C GLN A 114 -4.05 -0.84 6.12
N GLY A 115 -3.31 -0.69 5.02
CA GLY A 115 -2.69 0.56 4.57
C GLY A 115 -1.18 0.62 4.88
N ALA A 116 -0.40 1.23 3.99
CA ALA A 116 1.06 1.34 4.11
C ALA A 116 1.53 2.17 5.33
N LEU A 117 0.70 3.09 5.81
CA LEU A 117 0.94 3.85 7.03
C LEU A 117 0.13 3.29 8.20
N ALA A 118 0.73 3.33 9.37
CA ALA A 118 0.04 3.07 10.63
C ALA A 118 -0.71 4.32 11.12
N ASP A 119 -1.59 4.10 12.10
CA ASP A 119 -2.36 5.18 12.74
C ASP A 119 -1.49 6.01 13.69
N ARG A 120 -0.41 5.43 14.22
CA ARG A 120 0.45 6.00 15.27
C ARG A 120 1.93 5.78 14.96
N CYS A 121 2.82 6.43 15.71
CA CYS A 121 4.26 6.19 15.63
C CYS A 121 4.63 4.88 16.34
N ARG A 122 5.88 4.43 16.16
CA ARG A 122 6.39 3.18 16.76
C ARG A 122 6.24 3.13 18.28
N MET A 123 6.46 4.23 18.99
CA MET A 123 6.33 4.28 20.45
C MET A 123 4.89 4.22 20.96
N HIS A 124 3.92 4.61 20.14
CA HIS A 124 2.50 4.63 20.51
C HIS A 124 1.73 3.51 19.81
N GLY A 125 2.37 2.36 19.62
CA GLY A 125 1.72 1.14 19.11
C GLY A 125 1.49 1.11 17.60
N GLY A 126 2.12 1.97 16.80
CA GLY A 126 1.94 1.98 15.35
C GLY A 126 2.34 0.67 14.64
N LEU A 127 3.16 -0.16 15.28
CA LEU A 127 3.56 -1.48 14.76
C LEU A 127 2.91 -2.64 15.52
N ALA A 128 2.09 -2.36 16.54
CA ALA A 128 1.37 -3.41 17.25
C ALA A 128 0.44 -4.09 16.25
N ARG A 129 0.60 -5.41 16.06
CA ARG A 129 -0.38 -6.20 15.31
C ARG A 129 -1.69 -6.07 16.08
N ARG A 130 -2.63 -5.26 15.57
CA ARG A 130 -4.02 -5.40 16.02
C ARG A 130 -4.45 -6.78 15.56
N VAL A 131 -4.48 -7.73 16.50
CA VAL A 131 -5.19 -8.99 16.32
C VAL A 131 -6.63 -8.57 16.03
N MET A 132 -7.04 -8.63 14.76
CA MET A 132 -8.47 -8.61 14.45
C MET A 132 -9.02 -9.87 15.12
N ARG A 133 -9.66 -9.73 16.28
CA ARG A 133 -10.61 -10.75 16.70
C ARG A 133 -11.63 -10.82 15.58
N ARG A 134 -11.64 -11.92 14.83
CA ARG A 134 -12.83 -12.28 14.06
C ARG A 134 -13.91 -12.44 15.12
N ASN A 135 -14.99 -11.67 15.01
CA ASN A 135 -16.22 -12.08 15.66
C ASN A 135 -16.65 -13.32 14.89
N GLU A 136 -16.24 -14.49 15.37
CA GLU A 136 -16.95 -15.72 15.06
C GLU A 136 -18.33 -15.51 15.66
N ALA A 137 -19.31 -15.23 14.80
CA ALA A 137 -20.69 -15.31 15.18
C ALA A 137 -20.94 -16.77 15.58
N GLU A 138 -21.35 -16.96 16.82
CA GLU A 138 -21.88 -18.22 17.32
C GLU A 138 -23.13 -18.57 16.49
N ASP A 139 -23.01 -19.53 15.56
CA ASP A 139 -24.17 -20.29 15.11
C ASP A 139 -24.27 -21.52 16.04
N PRO A 140 -25.28 -21.61 16.92
CA PRO A 140 -25.59 -22.89 17.54
C PRO A 140 -26.28 -23.77 16.50
N GLU A 141 -25.55 -24.78 16.01
CA GLU A 141 -26.16 -26.02 15.54
C GLU A 141 -27.10 -26.53 16.65
N SER A 142 -28.39 -26.64 16.35
CA SER A 142 -29.23 -27.64 16.98
C SER A 142 -29.78 -28.53 15.87
N SER A 143 -29.14 -29.69 15.77
CA SER A 143 -29.67 -30.89 15.13
C SER A 143 -30.63 -31.55 16.13
N ASP A 144 -31.90 -31.65 15.77
CA ASP A 144 -32.75 -32.86 15.77
C ASP A 144 -34.22 -32.48 15.52
#